data_AF-A0A1X0QID3-F1
#
_entry.id   AF-A0A1X0QID3-F1
#
_cell.length_a   1.000
_cell.length_b   1.000
_cell.length_c   1.000
_cell.angle_alpha   90.00
_cell.angle_beta   90.00
_cell.angle_gamma   90.00
#
_symmetry.space_group_name_H-M   'P 1'
#
loop_
_entity.id
_entity.type
_entity.pdbx_description
1 polymer ?
#
loop_
_entity_poly.entity_id
_entity_poly.type
_entity_poly.pdbx_seq_one_letter_code
_entity_poly.pdbx_strand_id
1 'polypeptide(L)'
;MKNCLKKLCVSKSYGKILKGLLNGTVKNGIMSKKYVLIEDDRVDLENFVNNEVKEYLYIDESIPNDLVKLTNMFGENFSLNFKEMVLSYVIPRAISNISKISNLKSQKLDELGNIYKECNFQIEKINIRYFNLPEEWKIDLLVIRRMIEFLEKDLAEKIMLSNNSKESLFKGLNYTIAFEISLESLLKSNKCCEHESSCIHNKKLSKKFIPKIDLYYSHFLSSYCNIKYNQRETEINITKIFVTLFRDIITLLNRMKYFEENVIFQKLFKVVDDLLIQLLKNLNIESKYNNIAIVINTLAFINQSIYDLNSNLSLSDQPYTFKSLKIISSLERAQTSKIEKIVKNDFMRIRCVNLSQTLINYCENKGGCMFSYTEEVKIVFVEVLLGSIFSKIIKIKIENNDIEKYIFEMCEIENYLSKKMRKIPAISLIKSYLKIISCPPEDPEVFVQNFLLHSGNNFNFNQIIGKFDDKTKINILKEEYSKLIIKK
;
A
#
# COMPACT_ATOMS: atom_id res chain seq x y z
N MET A 1 -68.95 13.44 4.99
CA MET A 1 -68.97 12.22 4.14
C MET A 1 -70.35 11.56 3.94
N LYS A 2 -70.83 11.46 2.69
CA LYS A 2 -72.08 10.74 2.32
C LYS A 2 -71.94 9.20 2.35
N ASN A 3 -73.05 8.46 2.54
CA ASN A 3 -73.08 6.99 2.67
C ASN A 3 -72.38 6.20 1.56
N CYS A 4 -72.34 6.71 0.32
CA CYS A 4 -71.67 6.06 -0.81
C CYS A 4 -70.15 6.02 -0.63
N LEU A 5 -69.57 7.16 -0.21
CA LEU A 5 -68.14 7.31 0.04
C LEU A 5 -67.72 6.58 1.33
N LYS A 6 -68.55 6.66 2.39
CA LYS A 6 -68.37 5.87 3.62
C LYS A 6 -68.27 4.38 3.35
N LYS A 7 -69.16 3.82 2.52
CA LYS A 7 -69.13 2.40 2.16
C LYS A 7 -67.85 2.00 1.44
N LEU A 8 -67.33 2.86 0.55
CA LEU A 8 -66.07 2.59 -0.16
C LEU A 8 -64.84 2.66 0.75
N CYS A 9 -64.87 3.57 1.73
CA CYS A 9 -63.84 3.66 2.77
C CYS A 9 -63.83 2.39 3.64
N VAL A 10 -65.01 1.97 4.13
CA VAL A 10 -65.16 0.74 4.93
C VAL A 10 -64.74 -0.51 4.14
N SER A 11 -65.05 -0.56 2.83
CA SER A 11 -64.66 -1.68 1.97
C SER A 11 -63.23 -1.57 1.40
N LYS A 12 -62.41 -0.65 1.93
CA LYS A 12 -61.00 -0.41 1.54
C LYS A 12 -60.79 -0.38 0.02
N SER A 13 -61.76 0.18 -0.71
CA SER A 13 -61.82 0.12 -2.17
C SER A 13 -61.02 1.26 -2.82
N TYR A 14 -59.73 1.33 -2.51
CA TYR A 14 -58.84 2.46 -2.85
C TYR A 14 -58.90 2.87 -4.32
N GLY A 15 -58.80 1.92 -5.26
CA GLY A 15 -58.87 2.22 -6.69
C GLY A 15 -60.20 2.84 -7.14
N LYS A 16 -61.32 2.53 -6.48
CA LYS A 16 -62.62 3.19 -6.75
C LYS A 16 -62.66 4.61 -6.18
N ILE A 17 -62.05 4.82 -5.01
CA ILE A 17 -61.92 6.15 -4.40
C ILE A 17 -61.02 7.04 -5.27
N LEU A 18 -59.87 6.52 -5.72
CA LEU A 18 -58.92 7.19 -6.60
C LEU A 18 -59.57 7.62 -7.93
N LYS A 19 -60.26 6.70 -8.60
CA LYS A 19 -61.05 7.02 -9.81
C LYS A 19 -62.14 8.05 -9.55
N GLY A 20 -62.72 8.05 -8.36
CA GLY A 20 -63.74 9.00 -7.97
C GLY A 20 -63.22 10.42 -7.78
N LEU A 21 -62.06 10.55 -7.15
CA LEU A 21 -61.34 11.83 -6.97
C LEU A 21 -60.91 12.42 -8.31
N LEU A 22 -60.37 11.60 -9.23
CA LEU A 22 -59.98 12.04 -10.58
C LEU A 22 -61.16 12.58 -11.40
N ASN A 23 -62.35 12.00 -11.22
CA ASN A 23 -63.54 12.32 -12.02
C ASN A 23 -64.48 13.33 -11.33
N GLY A 24 -64.10 13.86 -10.15
CA GLY A 24 -64.95 14.71 -9.32
C GLY A 24 -66.26 14.05 -8.84
N THR A 25 -66.46 12.76 -9.10
CA THR A 25 -67.69 12.03 -8.80
C THR A 25 -67.44 10.58 -8.41
N VAL A 26 -68.19 10.10 -7.41
CA VAL A 26 -68.08 8.73 -6.87
C VAL A 26 -69.38 7.95 -7.09
N LYS A 27 -69.26 6.67 -7.49
CA LYS A 27 -70.37 5.74 -7.70
C LYS A 27 -70.05 4.40 -7.04
N ASN A 28 -70.96 3.84 -6.25
CA ASN A 28 -70.78 2.53 -5.59
C ASN A 28 -71.80 1.51 -6.15
N GLY A 29 -71.40 0.80 -7.21
CA GLY A 29 -72.23 -0.19 -7.91
C GLY A 29 -73.01 0.38 -9.10
N ILE A 30 -73.44 -0.50 -10.01
CA ILE A 30 -73.99 -0.14 -11.34
C ILE A 30 -75.26 0.73 -11.25
N MET A 31 -76.10 0.53 -10.23
CA MET A 31 -77.37 1.25 -10.05
C MET A 31 -77.33 2.48 -9.11
N SER A 32 -76.17 2.85 -8.58
CA SER A 32 -76.08 3.97 -7.61
C SER A 32 -76.03 5.35 -8.28
N LYS A 33 -76.65 6.38 -7.67
CA LYS A 33 -76.55 7.77 -8.15
C LYS A 33 -75.11 8.28 -8.01
N LYS A 34 -74.59 8.94 -9.05
CA LYS A 34 -73.28 9.63 -9.00
C LYS A 34 -73.34 10.72 -7.93
N TYR A 35 -72.31 10.77 -7.08
CA TYR A 35 -72.17 11.77 -6.04
C TYR A 35 -71.01 12.71 -6.40
N VAL A 36 -71.24 14.01 -6.41
CA VAL A 36 -70.20 15.04 -6.62
C VAL A 36 -69.46 15.25 -5.30
N LEU A 37 -68.14 15.23 -5.34
CA LEU A 37 -67.30 15.45 -4.17
C LEU A 37 -67.29 16.94 -3.78
N ILE A 38 -67.46 17.22 -2.49
CA ILE A 38 -67.33 18.58 -1.91
C ILE A 38 -66.04 18.70 -1.09
N GLU A 39 -65.64 19.92 -0.72
CA GLU A 39 -64.39 20.17 0.04
C GLU A 39 -64.33 19.41 1.37
N ASP A 40 -65.43 19.32 2.11
CA ASP A 40 -65.50 18.54 3.36
C ASP A 40 -65.22 17.04 3.15
N ASP A 41 -65.61 16.49 1.99
CA ASP A 41 -65.31 15.09 1.68
C ASP A 41 -63.81 14.87 1.43
N ARG A 42 -63.08 15.90 0.99
CA ARG A 42 -61.62 15.83 0.84
C ARG A 42 -60.94 15.72 2.20
N VAL A 43 -61.33 16.54 3.17
CA VAL A 43 -60.79 16.48 4.55
C VAL A 43 -61.09 15.13 5.20
N ASP A 44 -62.32 14.62 5.04
CA ASP A 44 -62.71 13.30 5.53
C ASP A 44 -61.88 12.18 4.86
N LEU A 45 -61.57 12.30 3.58
CA LEU A 45 -60.74 11.33 2.83
C LEU A 45 -59.26 11.41 3.19
N GLU A 46 -58.72 12.60 3.41
CA GLU A 46 -57.36 12.80 3.91
C GLU A 46 -57.17 12.14 5.29
N ASN A 47 -58.15 12.31 6.19
CA ASN A 47 -58.17 11.64 7.49
C ASN A 47 -58.28 10.11 7.37
N PHE A 48 -59.13 9.62 6.47
CA PHE A 48 -59.26 8.19 6.20
C PHE A 48 -57.94 7.59 5.68
N VAL A 49 -57.34 8.21 4.67
CA VAL A 49 -56.06 7.75 4.08
C VAL A 49 -54.96 7.77 5.13
N ASN A 50 -54.85 8.82 5.94
CA ASN A 50 -53.88 8.87 7.05
C ASN A 50 -54.05 7.71 8.04
N ASN A 51 -55.28 7.36 8.40
CA ASN A 51 -55.54 6.27 9.36
C ASN A 51 -55.21 4.88 8.75
N GLU A 52 -55.63 4.62 7.52
CA GLU A 52 -55.31 3.35 6.83
C GLU A 52 -53.80 3.15 6.70
N VAL A 53 -53.09 4.20 6.34
CA VAL A 53 -51.62 4.17 6.25
C VAL A 53 -50.99 3.84 7.59
N LYS A 54 -51.45 4.47 8.67
CA LYS A 54 -50.96 4.16 10.02
C LYS A 54 -51.20 2.70 10.38
N GLU A 55 -52.34 2.11 10.01
CA GLU A 55 -52.61 0.69 10.22
C GLU A 55 -51.55 -0.17 9.53
N TYR A 56 -51.31 0.03 8.22
CA TYR A 56 -50.29 -0.72 7.46
C TYR A 56 -48.88 -0.54 8.05
N LEU A 57 -48.51 0.68 8.44
CA LEU A 57 -47.23 0.95 9.09
C LEU A 57 -47.14 0.25 10.45
N TYR A 58 -48.22 0.24 11.24
CA TYR A 58 -48.26 -0.37 12.56
C TYR A 58 -48.09 -1.89 12.49
N ILE A 59 -48.83 -2.56 11.60
CA ILE A 59 -48.76 -4.02 11.41
C ILE A 59 -47.57 -4.48 10.58
N ASP A 60 -46.73 -3.55 10.12
CA ASP A 60 -45.52 -3.85 9.34
C ASP A 60 -45.83 -4.50 7.99
N GLU A 61 -46.78 -3.95 7.23
CA GLU A 61 -47.15 -4.43 5.89
C GLU A 61 -46.88 -3.39 4.77
N SER A 62 -46.86 -3.85 3.52
CA SER A 62 -46.73 -2.97 2.35
C SER A 62 -47.96 -2.10 2.17
N ILE A 63 -47.75 -0.80 1.98
CA ILE A 63 -48.85 0.14 1.70
C ILE A 63 -49.36 -0.13 0.28
N PRO A 64 -50.67 -0.31 0.04
CA PRO A 64 -51.18 -0.57 -1.31
C PRO A 64 -50.86 0.55 -2.31
N ASN A 65 -50.52 0.21 -3.56
CA ASN A 65 -50.16 1.19 -4.60
C ASN A 65 -51.26 2.25 -4.84
N ASP A 66 -52.53 1.83 -4.84
CA ASP A 66 -53.64 2.78 -4.99
C ASP A 66 -53.74 3.77 -3.82
N LEU A 67 -53.32 3.37 -2.62
CA LEU A 67 -53.28 4.23 -1.43
C LEU A 67 -52.12 5.24 -1.52
N VAL A 68 -50.97 4.83 -2.04
CA VAL A 68 -49.84 5.74 -2.36
C VAL A 68 -50.23 6.75 -3.45
N LYS A 69 -51.00 6.33 -4.47
CA LYS A 69 -51.49 7.27 -5.49
C LYS A 69 -52.46 8.30 -4.90
N LEU A 70 -53.31 7.89 -3.95
CA LEU A 70 -54.21 8.80 -3.24
C LEU A 70 -53.42 9.86 -2.46
N THR A 71 -52.34 9.49 -1.78
CA THR A 71 -51.53 10.45 -1.00
C THR A 71 -50.91 11.51 -1.90
N ASN A 72 -50.46 11.14 -3.10
CA ASN A 72 -49.90 12.08 -4.07
C ASN A 72 -50.96 13.01 -4.68
N MET A 73 -52.22 12.56 -4.78
CA MET A 73 -53.31 13.37 -5.32
C MET A 73 -53.76 14.50 -4.39
N PHE A 74 -53.58 14.38 -3.08
CA PHE A 74 -53.98 15.43 -2.13
C PHE A 74 -53.02 16.64 -2.09
N GLY A 75 -51.92 16.59 -2.84
CA GLY A 75 -50.96 17.68 -3.01
C GLY A 75 -49.64 17.47 -2.26
N GLU A 76 -48.68 18.34 -2.54
CA GLU A 76 -47.29 18.20 -2.06
C GLU A 76 -47.19 18.19 -0.53
N ASN A 77 -47.92 19.08 0.17
CA ASN A 77 -47.90 19.13 1.63
C ASN A 77 -48.38 17.82 2.27
N PHE A 78 -49.43 17.20 1.70
CA PHE A 78 -49.93 15.92 2.19
C PHE A 78 -48.94 14.78 1.90
N SER A 79 -48.34 14.79 0.70
CA SER A 79 -47.29 13.85 0.29
C SER A 79 -46.06 13.91 1.21
N LEU A 80 -45.63 15.13 1.59
CA LEU A 80 -44.54 15.35 2.55
C LEU A 80 -44.87 14.83 3.95
N ASN A 81 -46.06 15.16 4.47
CA ASN A 81 -46.51 14.66 5.78
C ASN A 81 -46.58 13.13 5.80
N PHE A 82 -47.01 12.52 4.69
CA PHE A 82 -47.04 11.07 4.55
C PHE A 82 -45.62 10.47 4.49
N LYS A 83 -44.68 11.10 3.78
CA LYS A 83 -43.25 10.71 3.81
C LYS A 83 -42.69 10.73 5.23
N GLU A 84 -42.92 11.81 5.97
CA GLU A 84 -42.48 11.94 7.36
C GLU A 84 -43.10 10.88 8.27
N MET A 85 -44.39 10.59 8.06
CA MET A 85 -45.09 9.52 8.77
C MET A 85 -44.44 8.17 8.51
N VAL A 86 -44.20 7.79 7.26
CA VAL A 86 -43.51 6.53 6.92
C VAL A 86 -42.16 6.46 7.63
N LEU A 87 -41.33 7.51 7.53
CA LEU A 87 -40.01 7.56 8.15
C LEU A 87 -40.07 7.41 9.68
N SER A 88 -41.06 8.03 10.33
CA SER A 88 -41.24 7.96 11.79
C SER A 88 -41.58 6.56 12.31
N TYR A 89 -42.10 5.67 11.47
CA TYR A 89 -42.35 4.27 11.84
C TYR A 89 -41.20 3.36 11.42
N VAL A 90 -40.68 3.54 10.20
CA VAL A 90 -39.68 2.64 9.62
C VAL A 90 -38.32 2.78 10.32
N ILE A 91 -37.85 4.00 10.56
CA ILE A 91 -36.52 4.24 11.15
C ILE A 91 -36.44 3.66 12.58
N PRO A 92 -37.34 3.99 13.52
CA PRO A 92 -37.24 3.47 14.88
C PRO A 92 -37.37 1.95 14.93
N ARG A 93 -38.20 1.35 14.07
CA ARG A 93 -38.35 -0.11 13.99
C ARG A 93 -37.06 -0.78 13.52
N ALA A 94 -36.46 -0.28 12.45
CA ALA A 94 -35.18 -0.80 11.94
C ALA A 94 -34.08 -0.69 12.99
N ILE A 95 -33.93 0.49 13.61
CA ILE A 95 -32.94 0.71 14.68
C ILE A 95 -33.22 -0.16 15.90
N SER A 96 -34.48 -0.36 16.30
CA SER A 96 -34.83 -1.22 17.42
C SER A 96 -34.41 -2.67 17.20
N ASN A 97 -34.61 -3.21 15.98
CA ASN A 97 -34.19 -4.57 15.64
C ASN A 97 -32.67 -4.72 15.72
N ILE A 98 -31.92 -3.75 15.19
CA ILE A 98 -30.45 -3.74 15.24
C ILE A 98 -29.96 -3.61 16.70
N SER A 99 -30.56 -2.69 17.47
CA SER A 99 -30.21 -2.44 18.87
C SER A 99 -30.45 -3.67 19.75
N LYS A 100 -31.52 -4.43 19.53
CA LYS A 100 -31.76 -5.69 20.25
C LYS A 100 -30.60 -6.66 20.06
N ILE A 101 -30.11 -6.82 18.83
CA ILE A 101 -28.97 -7.70 18.57
C ILE A 101 -27.67 -7.13 19.15
N SER A 102 -27.45 -5.82 19.05
CA SER A 102 -26.26 -5.18 19.62
C SER A 102 -26.19 -5.29 21.14
N ASN A 103 -27.34 -5.24 21.83
CA ASN A 103 -27.44 -5.33 23.29
C ASN A 103 -27.40 -6.78 23.81
N LEU A 104 -27.90 -7.74 23.03
CA LEU A 104 -27.89 -9.16 23.40
C LEU A 104 -26.50 -9.79 23.24
N LYS A 105 -25.69 -9.27 22.33
CA LYS A 105 -24.34 -9.73 22.04
C LYS A 105 -23.34 -8.82 22.76
N SER A 106 -22.32 -9.40 23.36
CA SER A 106 -21.33 -8.71 24.21
C SER A 106 -20.74 -7.45 23.55
N GLN A 107 -20.12 -6.57 24.34
CA GLN A 107 -19.43 -5.36 23.84
C GLN A 107 -18.22 -5.65 22.91
N LYS A 108 -18.05 -6.87 22.42
CA LYS A 108 -16.89 -7.29 21.63
C LYS A 108 -17.08 -7.01 20.14
N LEU A 109 -15.96 -6.77 19.45
CA LEU A 109 -15.94 -6.41 18.03
C LEU A 109 -16.09 -7.60 17.08
N ASP A 110 -15.82 -8.82 17.52
CA ASP A 110 -15.97 -10.05 16.72
C ASP A 110 -17.43 -10.42 16.45
N GLU A 111 -18.38 -9.81 17.17
CA GLU A 111 -19.81 -10.02 16.97
C GLU A 111 -20.44 -9.03 15.97
N LEU A 112 -19.69 -8.02 15.52
CA LEU A 112 -20.15 -7.01 14.55
C LEU A 112 -20.67 -7.64 13.25
N GLY A 113 -20.10 -8.77 12.82
CA GLY A 113 -20.59 -9.49 11.64
C GLY A 113 -22.07 -9.88 11.72
N ASN A 114 -22.60 -10.15 12.92
CA ASN A 114 -24.02 -10.44 13.09
C ASN A 114 -24.89 -9.17 13.03
N ILE A 115 -24.38 -8.07 13.60
CA ILE A 115 -25.06 -6.77 13.57
C ILE A 115 -25.19 -6.30 12.11
N TYR A 116 -24.10 -6.40 11.33
CA TYR A 116 -24.12 -6.00 9.91
C TYR A 116 -25.00 -6.91 9.04
N LYS A 117 -25.09 -8.21 9.34
CA LYS A 117 -26.07 -9.10 8.68
C LYS A 117 -27.50 -8.65 8.93
N GLU A 118 -27.82 -8.27 10.16
CA GLU A 118 -29.15 -7.73 10.48
C GLU A 118 -29.40 -6.41 9.76
N CYS A 119 -28.41 -5.53 9.68
CA CYS A 119 -28.52 -4.30 8.91
C CYS A 119 -28.88 -4.58 7.45
N ASN A 120 -28.17 -5.50 6.78
CA ASN A 120 -28.48 -5.89 5.41
C ASN A 120 -29.89 -6.47 5.27
N PHE A 121 -30.31 -7.33 6.21
CA PHE A 121 -31.66 -7.87 6.23
C PHE A 121 -32.74 -6.77 6.37
N GLN A 122 -32.54 -5.79 7.24
CA GLN A 122 -33.47 -4.67 7.39
C GLN A 122 -33.52 -3.80 6.13
N ILE A 123 -32.38 -3.57 5.47
CA ILE A 123 -32.32 -2.83 4.19
C ILE A 123 -33.11 -3.55 3.10
N GLU A 124 -32.88 -4.85 2.91
CA GLU A 124 -33.63 -5.66 1.93
C GLU A 124 -35.13 -5.66 2.22
N LYS A 125 -35.51 -5.80 3.50
CA LYS A 125 -36.91 -5.77 3.94
C LYS A 125 -37.57 -4.45 3.62
N ILE A 126 -36.89 -3.32 3.82
CA ILE A 126 -37.40 -1.98 3.49
C ILE A 126 -37.54 -1.83 1.98
N ASN A 127 -36.54 -2.22 1.21
CA ASN A 127 -36.55 -2.12 -0.25
C ASN A 127 -37.71 -2.93 -0.86
N ILE A 128 -37.97 -4.13 -0.35
CA ILE A 128 -39.09 -4.97 -0.80
C ILE A 128 -40.42 -4.38 -0.36
N ARG A 129 -40.55 -3.97 0.91
CA ARG A 129 -41.84 -3.57 1.46
C ARG A 129 -42.34 -2.22 0.93
N TYR A 130 -41.41 -1.30 0.69
CA TYR A 130 -41.70 0.08 0.32
C TYR A 130 -41.30 0.39 -1.14
N PHE A 131 -41.17 -0.63 -1.99
CA PHE A 131 -40.78 -0.51 -3.40
C PHE A 131 -41.71 0.40 -4.22
N ASN A 132 -42.95 0.55 -3.78
CA ASN A 132 -44.00 1.31 -4.47
C ASN A 132 -44.15 2.74 -3.95
N LEU A 133 -43.32 3.17 -3.00
CA LEU A 133 -43.24 4.56 -2.58
C LEU A 133 -42.50 5.40 -3.64
N PRO A 134 -42.76 6.71 -3.72
CA PRO A 134 -42.07 7.58 -4.67
C PRO A 134 -40.54 7.56 -4.52
N GLU A 135 -39.82 7.35 -5.62
CA GLU A 135 -38.35 7.26 -5.62
C GLU A 135 -37.68 8.56 -5.13
N GLU A 136 -38.26 9.72 -5.45
CA GLU A 136 -37.81 11.03 -4.96
C GLU A 136 -37.77 11.14 -3.43
N TRP A 137 -38.50 10.29 -2.70
CA TRP A 137 -38.46 10.33 -1.24
C TRP A 137 -37.21 9.71 -0.65
N LYS A 138 -36.52 8.83 -1.39
CA LYS A 138 -35.25 8.22 -0.98
C LYS A 138 -35.34 7.55 0.41
N ILE A 139 -36.43 6.81 0.67
CA ILE A 139 -36.73 6.23 1.99
C ILE A 139 -35.61 5.28 2.46
N ASP A 140 -35.17 4.40 1.57
CA ASP A 140 -34.03 3.49 1.74
C ASP A 140 -32.77 4.23 2.20
N LEU A 141 -32.38 5.29 1.48
CA LEU A 141 -31.19 6.09 1.79
C LEU A 141 -31.29 6.78 3.15
N LEU A 142 -32.47 7.32 3.49
CA LEU A 142 -32.72 7.98 4.77
C LEU A 142 -32.64 6.97 5.93
N VAL A 143 -33.15 5.75 5.76
CA VAL A 143 -33.04 4.71 6.78
C VAL A 143 -31.58 4.24 6.92
N ILE A 144 -30.88 3.97 5.82
CA ILE A 144 -29.46 3.59 5.84
C ILE A 144 -28.61 4.65 6.56
N ARG A 145 -28.84 5.94 6.28
CA ARG A 145 -28.14 7.04 6.97
C ARG A 145 -28.36 6.99 8.48
N ARG A 146 -29.60 6.84 8.94
CA ARG A 146 -29.92 6.76 10.38
C ARG A 146 -29.36 5.50 11.03
N MET A 147 -29.32 4.38 10.31
CA MET A 147 -28.68 3.16 10.76
C MET A 147 -27.17 3.37 10.95
N ILE A 148 -26.49 4.02 10.00
CA ILE A 148 -25.05 4.33 10.12
C ILE A 148 -24.79 5.28 11.29
N GLU A 149 -25.61 6.32 11.48
CA GLU A 149 -25.49 7.23 12.64
C GLU A 149 -25.61 6.48 13.97
N PHE A 150 -26.52 5.50 14.07
CA PHE A 150 -26.65 4.63 15.23
C PHE A 150 -25.41 3.75 15.43
N LEU A 151 -24.98 3.05 14.37
CA LEU A 151 -23.81 2.17 14.40
C LEU A 151 -22.53 2.93 14.72
N GLU A 152 -22.41 4.18 14.28
CA GLU A 152 -21.26 5.04 14.55
C GLU A 152 -21.06 5.26 16.05
N LYS A 153 -22.16 5.51 16.79
CA LYS A 153 -22.15 5.69 18.25
C LYS A 153 -21.87 4.37 18.97
N ASP A 154 -22.60 3.31 18.61
CA ASP A 154 -22.45 1.99 19.19
C ASP A 154 -21.03 1.43 19.00
N LEU A 155 -20.45 1.60 17.81
CA LEU A 155 -19.09 1.18 17.50
C LEU A 155 -18.05 1.99 18.29
N ALA A 156 -18.24 3.31 18.44
CA ALA A 156 -17.32 4.14 19.21
C ALA A 156 -17.28 3.70 20.68
N GLU A 157 -18.44 3.42 21.28
CA GLU A 157 -18.54 2.88 22.65
C GLU A 157 -17.86 1.52 22.75
N LYS A 158 -18.15 0.59 21.82
CA LYS A 158 -17.51 -0.74 21.80
C LYS A 158 -15.99 -0.62 21.67
N ILE A 159 -15.45 0.23 20.79
CA ILE A 159 -14.00 0.40 20.62
C ILE A 159 -13.34 0.99 21.87
N MET A 160 -14.01 1.91 22.58
CA MET A 160 -13.45 2.59 23.76
C MET A 160 -13.54 1.75 25.03
N LEU A 161 -14.69 1.12 25.29
CA LEU A 161 -14.99 0.48 26.59
C LEU A 161 -14.41 -0.94 26.71
N SER A 162 -14.21 -1.64 25.60
CA SER A 162 -13.80 -3.03 25.66
C SER A 162 -12.27 -3.19 25.60
N ASN A 163 -11.75 -4.04 26.50
CA ASN A 163 -10.43 -4.66 26.41
C ASN A 163 -10.40 -5.65 25.23
N ASN A 164 -10.72 -5.19 24.02
CA ASN A 164 -10.71 -6.03 22.84
C ASN A 164 -9.33 -6.66 22.66
N SER A 165 -9.31 -7.98 22.47
CA SER A 165 -8.12 -8.65 21.99
C SER A 165 -7.77 -8.11 20.60
N LYS A 166 -6.48 -8.21 20.24
CA LYS A 166 -6.00 -7.90 18.88
C LYS A 166 -6.80 -8.64 17.79
N GLU A 167 -7.20 -9.88 18.08
CA GLU A 167 -8.03 -10.70 17.20
C GLU A 167 -9.45 -10.16 17.04
N SER A 168 -10.10 -9.72 18.13
CA SER A 168 -11.45 -9.15 18.07
C SER A 168 -11.46 -7.85 17.25
N LEU A 169 -10.44 -7.00 17.43
CA LEU A 169 -10.26 -5.80 16.61
C LEU A 169 -10.02 -6.13 15.13
N PHE A 170 -9.22 -7.16 14.86
CA PHE A 170 -8.96 -7.64 13.50
C PHE A 170 -10.23 -8.11 12.79
N LYS A 171 -11.02 -8.97 13.44
CA LYS A 171 -12.31 -9.44 12.90
C LYS A 171 -13.29 -8.30 12.72
N GLY A 172 -13.43 -7.44 13.73
CA GLY A 172 -14.32 -6.30 13.71
C GLY A 172 -14.08 -5.38 12.51
N LEU A 173 -12.83 -4.97 12.30
CA LEU A 173 -12.50 -4.10 11.16
C LEU A 173 -12.82 -4.76 9.81
N ASN A 174 -12.49 -6.04 9.64
CA ASN A 174 -12.79 -6.75 8.39
C ASN A 174 -14.29 -6.84 8.13
N TYR A 175 -15.11 -7.09 9.17
CA TYR A 175 -16.56 -7.06 9.05
C TYR A 175 -17.08 -5.66 8.69
N THR A 176 -16.53 -4.61 9.29
CA THR A 176 -16.93 -3.23 9.01
C THR A 176 -16.62 -2.83 7.57
N ILE A 177 -15.40 -3.10 7.08
CA ILE A 177 -15.01 -2.81 5.69
C ILE A 177 -15.92 -3.58 4.71
N ALA A 178 -16.16 -4.87 4.96
CA ALA A 178 -17.01 -5.68 4.11
C ALA A 178 -18.45 -5.15 4.05
N PHE A 179 -18.98 -4.70 5.19
CA PHE A 179 -20.30 -4.08 5.26
C PHE A 179 -20.35 -2.76 4.48
N GLU A 180 -19.40 -1.84 4.70
CA GLU A 180 -19.36 -0.57 3.97
C GLU A 180 -19.22 -0.78 2.45
N ILE A 181 -18.38 -1.70 1.99
CA ILE A 181 -18.28 -2.08 0.57
C ILE A 181 -19.62 -2.64 0.04
N SER A 182 -20.32 -3.45 0.84
CA SER A 182 -21.63 -3.99 0.42
C SER A 182 -22.66 -2.87 0.24
N LEU A 183 -22.60 -1.83 1.07
CA LEU A 183 -23.43 -0.63 0.93
C LEU A 183 -23.06 0.17 -0.32
N GLU A 184 -21.77 0.38 -0.62
CA GLU A 184 -21.34 1.09 -1.83
C GLU A 184 -22.00 0.51 -3.10
N SER A 185 -22.14 -0.81 -3.18
CA SER A 185 -22.81 -1.47 -4.32
C SER A 185 -24.29 -1.12 -4.45
N LEU A 186 -25.00 -0.95 -3.33
CA LEU A 186 -26.42 -0.58 -3.26
C LEU A 186 -26.64 0.90 -3.59
N LEU A 187 -25.59 1.72 -3.44
CA LEU A 187 -25.65 3.18 -3.50
C LEU A 187 -25.12 3.78 -4.80
N LYS A 188 -24.81 2.94 -5.81
CA LYS A 188 -24.22 3.31 -7.11
C LYS A 188 -25.02 4.29 -7.99
N SER A 189 -26.07 4.93 -7.48
CA SER A 189 -26.65 6.12 -8.11
C SER A 189 -26.14 7.37 -7.39
N ASN A 190 -25.60 8.34 -8.12
CA ASN A 190 -25.01 9.59 -7.63
C ASN A 190 -25.94 10.50 -6.78
N LYS A 191 -27.07 9.98 -6.25
CA LYS A 191 -28.12 10.72 -5.55
C LYS A 191 -27.88 10.91 -4.04
N CYS A 192 -26.82 10.35 -3.46
CA CYS A 192 -26.48 10.51 -2.04
C CYS A 192 -25.57 11.73 -1.75
N CYS A 193 -24.89 12.28 -2.77
CA CYS A 193 -23.75 13.18 -2.58
C CYS A 193 -24.09 14.68 -2.70
N GLU A 194 -25.35 15.07 -2.65
CA GLU A 194 -25.68 16.48 -2.92
C GLU A 194 -25.17 17.42 -1.83
N HIS A 195 -25.24 17.11 -0.53
CA HIS A 195 -24.55 17.89 0.52
C HIS A 195 -24.35 17.01 1.79
N GLU A 196 -23.31 17.30 2.60
CA GLU A 196 -23.11 16.93 4.01
C GLU A 196 -22.01 15.90 4.40
N SER A 197 -21.31 16.25 5.49
CA SER A 197 -20.35 15.45 6.26
C SER A 197 -20.89 14.09 6.75
N SER A 198 -22.19 13.85 6.61
CA SER A 198 -22.92 12.63 6.97
C SER A 198 -23.09 11.61 5.84
N CYS A 199 -22.47 11.83 4.67
CA CYS A 199 -22.55 10.88 3.56
C CYS A 199 -22.03 9.49 3.95
N ILE A 200 -22.80 8.48 3.56
CA ILE A 200 -22.53 7.06 3.79
C ILE A 200 -21.28 6.55 3.04
N HIS A 201 -20.85 7.27 2.00
CA HIS A 201 -19.58 7.03 1.29
C HIS A 201 -18.35 7.51 2.06
N ASN A 202 -18.50 8.21 3.20
CA ASN A 202 -17.37 8.76 3.96
C ASN A 202 -16.65 7.71 4.85
N LYS A 203 -16.95 6.42 4.69
CA LYS A 203 -16.27 5.30 5.40
C LYS A 203 -16.30 5.48 6.92
N LYS A 204 -17.43 5.99 7.42
CA LYS A 204 -17.57 6.52 8.79
C LYS A 204 -17.31 5.46 9.87
N LEU A 205 -17.67 4.21 9.61
CA LEU A 205 -17.56 3.13 10.57
C LEU A 205 -16.11 2.63 10.62
N SER A 206 -15.51 2.30 9.47
CA SER A 206 -14.12 1.83 9.45
C SER A 206 -13.15 2.87 10.00
N LYS A 207 -13.37 4.16 9.74
CA LYS A 207 -12.55 5.26 10.29
C LYS A 207 -12.49 5.27 11.82
N LYS A 208 -13.47 4.71 12.54
CA LYS A 208 -13.41 4.57 14.01
C LYS A 208 -12.30 3.66 14.50
N PHE A 209 -11.76 2.79 13.65
CA PHE A 209 -10.65 1.91 13.98
C PHE A 209 -9.28 2.57 13.84
N ILE A 210 -9.17 3.72 13.14
CA ILE A 210 -7.89 4.41 12.87
C ILE A 210 -7.05 4.66 14.13
N PRO A 211 -7.63 5.08 15.29
CA PRO A 211 -6.85 5.27 16.51
C PRO A 211 -6.09 4.01 16.95
N LYS A 212 -6.66 2.82 16.74
CA LYS A 212 -6.12 1.51 17.16
C LYS A 212 -5.64 0.63 15.99
N ILE A 213 -5.43 1.20 14.80
CA ILE A 213 -5.09 0.45 13.57
C ILE A 213 -3.71 -0.23 13.65
N ASP A 214 -2.80 0.29 14.47
CA ASP A 214 -1.51 -0.31 14.77
C ASP A 214 -1.63 -1.70 15.44
N LEU A 215 -2.68 -1.90 16.26
CA LEU A 215 -2.98 -3.20 16.84
C LEU A 215 -3.44 -4.22 15.77
N TYR A 216 -4.17 -3.75 14.75
CA TYR A 216 -4.56 -4.56 13.60
C TYR A 216 -3.32 -5.05 12.85
N TYR A 217 -2.39 -4.14 12.53
CA TYR A 217 -1.13 -4.49 11.85
C TYR A 217 -0.29 -5.47 12.66
N SER A 218 -0.15 -5.18 13.96
CA SER A 218 0.61 -6.03 14.89
C SER A 218 0.02 -7.44 15.00
N HIS A 219 -1.30 -7.59 14.88
CA HIS A 219 -1.95 -8.90 14.86
C HIS A 219 -1.68 -9.62 13.54
N PHE A 220 -1.89 -8.94 12.41
CA PHE A 220 -1.73 -9.52 11.07
C PHE A 220 -0.31 -10.02 10.85
N LEU A 221 0.69 -9.28 11.34
CA LEU A 221 2.10 -9.63 11.22
C LEU A 221 2.66 -10.39 12.43
N SER A 222 1.80 -10.82 13.37
CA SER A 222 2.25 -11.44 14.63
C SER A 222 3.01 -12.76 14.43
N SER A 223 2.77 -13.47 13.33
CA SER A 223 3.49 -14.68 12.95
C SER A 223 5.00 -14.45 12.86
N TYR A 224 5.44 -13.26 12.43
CA TYR A 224 6.85 -12.93 12.24
C TYR A 224 7.61 -12.62 13.54
N CYS A 225 6.91 -12.30 14.63
CA CYS A 225 7.54 -11.99 15.92
C CYS A 225 8.18 -13.22 16.58
N ASN A 226 7.64 -14.42 16.34
CA ASN A 226 8.05 -15.67 16.99
C ASN A 226 8.58 -16.73 16.00
N ILE A 227 8.77 -16.37 14.73
CA ILE A 227 9.30 -17.33 13.75
C ILE A 227 10.74 -17.70 14.10
N LYS A 228 11.04 -19.00 14.05
CA LYS A 228 12.41 -19.51 14.09
C LYS A 228 13.13 -19.06 12.82
N TYR A 229 13.92 -18.00 12.92
CA TYR A 229 14.69 -17.47 11.80
C TYR A 229 15.65 -18.53 11.24
N ASN A 230 15.50 -18.85 9.95
CA ASN A 230 16.37 -19.79 9.25
C ASN A 230 16.91 -19.14 7.96
N GLN A 231 18.13 -18.60 8.04
CA GLN A 231 18.79 -17.95 6.91
C GLN A 231 19.00 -18.88 5.70
N ARG A 232 19.07 -20.20 5.92
CA ARG A 232 19.29 -21.19 4.85
C ARG A 232 18.03 -21.49 4.04
N GLU A 233 16.86 -21.15 4.56
CA GLU A 233 15.62 -21.32 3.82
C GLU A 233 15.47 -20.15 2.85
N THR A 234 15.61 -20.45 1.56
CA THR A 234 15.62 -19.44 0.50
C THR A 234 14.52 -19.65 -0.52
N GLU A 235 13.98 -18.56 -1.05
CA GLU A 235 13.08 -18.50 -2.19
C GLU A 235 13.71 -17.56 -3.22
N ILE A 236 13.94 -18.03 -4.45
CA ILE A 236 14.59 -17.24 -5.53
C ILE A 236 15.93 -16.64 -5.04
N ASN A 237 16.74 -17.43 -4.34
CA ASN A 237 18.04 -17.01 -3.80
C ASN A 237 17.99 -15.81 -2.82
N ILE A 238 16.83 -15.57 -2.20
CA ILE A 238 16.61 -14.58 -1.13
C ILE A 238 16.16 -15.35 0.12
N THR A 239 16.56 -14.93 1.32
CA THR A 239 16.07 -15.55 2.55
C THR A 239 14.54 -15.43 2.64
N LYS A 240 13.85 -16.57 2.68
CA LYS A 240 12.40 -16.72 2.43
C LYS A 240 11.52 -15.88 3.37
N ILE A 241 11.96 -15.66 4.61
CA ILE A 241 11.22 -14.88 5.59
C ILE A 241 10.98 -13.43 5.12
N PHE A 242 11.91 -12.84 4.39
CA PHE A 242 11.74 -11.48 3.87
C PHE A 242 10.79 -11.47 2.67
N VAL A 243 10.86 -12.46 1.78
CA VAL A 243 9.94 -12.59 0.64
C VAL A 243 8.50 -12.73 1.12
N THR A 244 8.27 -13.62 2.09
CA THR A 244 6.94 -13.84 2.70
C THR A 244 6.43 -12.60 3.42
N LEU A 245 7.28 -11.94 4.21
CA LEU A 245 6.93 -10.68 4.87
C LEU A 245 6.46 -9.61 3.87
N PHE A 246 7.23 -9.33 2.80
CA PHE A 246 6.84 -8.30 1.84
C PHE A 246 5.57 -8.66 1.05
N ARG A 247 5.32 -9.95 0.78
CA ARG A 247 4.06 -10.43 0.20
C ARG A 247 2.85 -10.12 1.10
N ASP A 248 3.00 -10.34 2.41
CA ASP A 248 1.96 -10.03 3.40
C ASP A 248 1.77 -8.51 3.57
N ILE A 249 2.86 -7.73 3.53
CA ILE A 249 2.79 -6.25 3.55
C ILE A 249 2.01 -5.72 2.34
N ILE A 250 2.23 -6.26 1.14
CA ILE A 250 1.48 -5.86 -0.06
C ILE A 250 -0.02 -6.16 0.08
N THR A 251 -0.36 -7.33 0.65
CA THR A 251 -1.75 -7.70 0.92
C THR A 251 -2.40 -6.72 1.88
N LEU A 252 -1.70 -6.35 2.95
CA LEU A 252 -2.16 -5.39 3.94
C LEU A 252 -2.29 -3.99 3.35
N LEU A 253 -1.32 -3.53 2.56
CA LEU A 253 -1.36 -2.25 1.86
C LEU A 253 -2.59 -2.13 0.97
N ASN A 254 -2.87 -3.14 0.16
CA ASN A 254 -4.03 -3.14 -0.72
C ASN A 254 -5.35 -3.06 0.04
N ARG A 255 -5.43 -3.65 1.25
CA ARG A 255 -6.58 -3.48 2.14
C ARG A 255 -6.67 -2.06 2.71
N MET A 256 -5.53 -1.48 3.12
CA MET A 256 -5.50 -0.16 3.74
C MET A 256 -5.74 0.99 2.74
N LYS A 257 -5.52 0.77 1.44
CA LYS A 257 -5.98 1.68 0.37
C LYS A 257 -7.46 2.02 0.47
N TYR A 258 -8.28 1.15 1.06
CA TYR A 258 -9.69 1.43 1.31
C TYR A 258 -9.91 2.75 2.05
N PHE A 259 -9.04 3.13 2.99
CA PHE A 259 -9.27 4.31 3.81
C PHE A 259 -8.88 5.64 3.17
N GLU A 260 -8.00 5.62 2.17
CA GLU A 260 -7.50 6.84 1.48
C GLU A 260 -6.85 7.88 2.42
N GLU A 261 -6.28 7.45 3.56
CA GLU A 261 -5.63 8.35 4.53
C GLU A 261 -4.15 8.05 4.75
N ASN A 262 -3.30 9.08 4.60
CA ASN A 262 -1.84 8.96 4.77
C ASN A 262 -1.40 8.45 6.14
N VAL A 263 -2.10 8.86 7.21
CA VAL A 263 -1.77 8.48 8.60
C VAL A 263 -1.79 6.96 8.79
N ILE A 264 -2.67 6.26 8.05
CA ILE A 264 -2.83 4.80 8.13
C ILE A 264 -1.60 4.10 7.55
N PHE A 265 -1.07 4.61 6.44
CA PHE A 265 0.15 4.11 5.82
C PHE A 265 1.38 4.40 6.66
N GLN A 266 1.48 5.60 7.25
CA GLN A 266 2.58 5.94 8.16
C GLN A 266 2.62 5.01 9.38
N LYS A 267 1.46 4.71 9.98
CA LYS A 267 1.36 3.74 11.08
C LYS A 267 1.77 2.33 10.62
N LEU A 268 1.40 1.92 9.41
CA LEU A 268 1.81 0.64 8.86
C LEU A 268 3.34 0.57 8.69
N PHE A 269 3.93 1.56 8.05
CA PHE A 269 5.36 1.60 7.79
C PHE A 269 6.18 1.59 9.07
N LYS A 270 5.69 2.24 10.12
CA LYS A 270 6.29 2.12 11.46
C LYS A 270 6.33 0.68 11.97
N VAL A 271 5.20 -0.04 11.93
CA VAL A 271 5.12 -1.44 12.37
C VAL A 271 6.02 -2.34 11.52
N VAL A 272 6.05 -2.11 10.20
CA VAL A 272 6.93 -2.85 9.27
C VAL A 272 8.40 -2.58 9.56
N ASP A 273 8.78 -1.32 9.79
CA ASP A 273 10.17 -0.94 10.07
C ASP A 273 10.65 -1.57 11.39
N ASP A 274 9.82 -1.53 12.43
CA ASP A 274 10.12 -2.17 13.72
C ASP A 274 10.32 -3.70 13.56
N LEU A 275 9.47 -4.35 12.76
CA LEU A 275 9.59 -5.79 12.47
C LEU A 275 10.83 -6.11 11.62
N LEU A 276 11.10 -5.32 10.58
CA LEU A 276 12.30 -5.47 9.75
C LEU A 276 13.57 -5.33 10.59
N ILE A 277 13.62 -4.37 11.52
CA ILE A 277 14.74 -4.20 12.45
C ILE A 277 14.95 -5.48 13.29
N GLN A 278 13.87 -6.09 13.79
CA GLN A 278 13.96 -7.34 14.56
C GLN A 278 14.50 -8.49 13.72
N LEU A 279 13.99 -8.66 12.49
CA LEU A 279 14.43 -9.73 11.60
C LEU A 279 15.87 -9.54 11.11
N LEU A 280 16.26 -8.32 10.74
CA LEU A 280 17.62 -7.99 10.27
C LEU A 280 18.67 -8.25 11.34
N LYS A 281 18.36 -8.08 12.62
CA LYS A 281 19.28 -8.40 13.73
C LYS A 281 19.66 -9.88 13.79
N ASN A 282 18.83 -10.77 13.25
CA ASN A 282 19.09 -12.21 13.19
C ASN A 282 19.86 -12.63 11.94
N LEU A 283 20.06 -11.72 10.97
CA LEU A 283 20.81 -11.99 9.75
C LEU A 283 22.30 -12.07 10.06
N ASN A 284 22.90 -13.20 9.71
CA ASN A 284 24.31 -13.50 9.95
C ASN A 284 25.17 -13.21 8.72
N ILE A 285 26.37 -12.69 8.96
CA ILE A 285 27.38 -12.52 7.92
C ILE A 285 27.98 -13.87 7.55
N GLU A 286 28.02 -14.14 6.25
CA GLU A 286 28.40 -15.44 5.70
C GLU A 286 29.82 -15.45 5.13
N SER A 287 30.40 -16.65 5.04
CA SER A 287 31.78 -16.86 4.56
C SER A 287 31.88 -17.71 3.30
N LYS A 288 30.82 -18.42 2.91
CA LYS A 288 30.78 -19.23 1.69
C LYS A 288 30.18 -18.42 0.57
N TYR A 289 30.82 -18.39 -0.60
CA TYR A 289 30.40 -17.57 -1.76
C TYR A 289 28.90 -17.62 -2.04
N ASN A 290 28.32 -18.81 -2.14
CA ASN A 290 26.89 -18.96 -2.39
C ASN A 290 26.01 -18.30 -1.31
N ASN A 291 26.38 -18.45 -0.03
CA ASN A 291 25.64 -17.85 1.07
C ASN A 291 25.86 -16.33 1.14
N ILE A 292 27.07 -15.85 0.80
CA ILE A 292 27.38 -14.43 0.68
C ILE A 292 26.49 -13.79 -0.40
N ALA A 293 26.35 -14.46 -1.55
CA ALA A 293 25.48 -14.02 -2.63
C ALA A 293 24.02 -13.91 -2.16
N ILE A 294 23.52 -14.93 -1.44
CA ILE A 294 22.16 -14.91 -0.86
C ILE A 294 21.98 -13.73 0.10
N VAL A 295 22.95 -13.46 0.98
CA VAL A 295 22.88 -12.32 1.92
C VAL A 295 22.84 -10.99 1.17
N ILE A 296 23.75 -10.76 0.22
CA ILE A 296 23.79 -9.52 -0.57
C ILE A 296 22.48 -9.34 -1.35
N ASN A 297 22.02 -10.39 -2.02
CA ASN A 297 20.77 -10.39 -2.77
C ASN A 297 19.56 -10.11 -1.87
N THR A 298 19.55 -10.67 -0.65
CA THR A 298 18.50 -10.42 0.34
C THR A 298 18.49 -8.96 0.79
N LEU A 299 19.65 -8.37 1.07
CA LEU A 299 19.77 -6.97 1.47
C LEU A 299 19.32 -6.03 0.34
N ALA A 300 19.74 -6.31 -0.90
CA ALA A 300 19.31 -5.58 -2.09
C ALA A 300 17.79 -5.65 -2.30
N PHE A 301 17.21 -6.85 -2.17
CA PHE A 301 15.76 -7.06 -2.25
C PHE A 301 14.98 -6.25 -1.21
N ILE A 302 15.42 -6.27 0.05
CA ILE A 302 14.77 -5.50 1.13
C ILE A 302 14.87 -4.01 0.84
N ASN A 303 16.03 -3.52 0.42
CA ASN A 303 16.24 -2.10 0.11
C ASN A 303 15.34 -1.63 -1.04
N GLN A 304 15.28 -2.40 -2.14
CA GLN A 304 14.39 -2.10 -3.25
C GLN A 304 12.92 -2.15 -2.83
N SER A 305 12.54 -3.15 -2.03
CA SER A 305 11.16 -3.27 -1.55
C SER A 305 10.76 -2.08 -0.67
N ILE A 306 11.66 -1.57 0.18
CA ILE A 306 11.42 -0.35 0.98
C ILE A 306 11.24 0.87 0.05
N TYR A 307 12.07 0.99 -0.97
CA TYR A 307 11.94 2.06 -1.97
C TYR A 307 10.59 1.99 -2.69
N ASP A 308 10.18 0.79 -3.11
CA ASP A 308 8.90 0.56 -3.77
C ASP A 308 7.69 0.83 -2.84
N LEU A 309 7.80 0.51 -1.55
CA LEU A 309 6.77 0.86 -0.56
C LEU A 309 6.62 2.38 -0.44
N ASN A 310 7.73 3.11 -0.37
CA ASN A 310 7.73 4.57 -0.28
C ASN A 310 7.22 5.24 -1.57
N SER A 311 7.57 4.69 -2.74
CA SER A 311 7.14 5.26 -4.03
C SER A 311 5.66 5.03 -4.32
N ASN A 312 5.09 3.91 -3.85
CA ASN A 312 3.65 3.63 -3.92
C ASN A 312 2.80 4.59 -3.08
N LEU A 313 3.39 5.39 -2.18
CA LEU A 313 2.71 6.46 -1.45
C LEU A 313 2.70 7.79 -2.21
N SER A 314 2.34 7.80 -3.50
CA SER A 314 2.09 9.02 -4.29
C SER A 314 1.04 9.98 -3.68
N LEU A 315 0.52 9.68 -2.49
CA LEU A 315 -0.46 10.43 -1.73
C LEU A 315 0.15 11.26 -0.58
N SER A 316 1.43 11.11 -0.20
CA SER A 316 2.02 11.85 0.92
C SER A 316 3.15 12.79 0.52
N ASP A 317 3.05 14.08 0.90
CA ASP A 317 4.11 15.08 0.72
C ASP A 317 5.40 14.80 1.53
N GLN A 318 5.37 13.78 2.40
CA GLN A 318 6.45 13.45 3.34
C GLN A 318 6.69 11.93 3.36
N PRO A 319 7.73 11.42 2.66
CA PRO A 319 8.05 9.99 2.66
C PRO A 319 8.44 9.50 4.06
N TYR A 320 8.09 8.26 4.39
CA TYR A 320 8.47 7.67 5.68
C TYR A 320 9.97 7.32 5.69
N THR A 321 10.66 7.76 6.75
CA THR A 321 12.08 7.47 6.93
C THR A 321 12.28 6.14 7.66
N PHE A 322 12.58 5.08 6.91
CA PHE A 322 12.86 3.75 7.45
C PHE A 322 14.21 3.72 8.18
N LYS A 323 14.18 3.37 9.48
CA LYS A 323 15.38 3.20 10.31
C LYS A 323 16.13 1.91 9.97
N SER A 324 15.43 0.88 9.49
CA SER A 324 16.00 -0.38 8.99
C SER A 324 17.05 -0.17 7.90
N LEU A 325 16.95 0.88 7.09
CA LEU A 325 17.94 1.23 6.06
C LEU A 325 19.36 1.38 6.64
N LYS A 326 19.50 1.95 7.85
CA LYS A 326 20.81 2.08 8.51
C LYS A 326 21.41 0.72 8.88
N ILE A 327 20.56 -0.24 9.26
CA ILE A 327 20.98 -1.61 9.60
C ILE A 327 21.39 -2.36 8.33
N ILE A 328 20.60 -2.22 7.26
CA ILE A 328 20.91 -2.78 5.93
C ILE A 328 22.30 -2.32 5.48
N SER A 329 22.56 -1.00 5.47
CA SER A 329 23.88 -0.48 5.08
C SER A 329 25.02 -0.90 6.00
N SER A 330 24.74 -1.23 7.27
CA SER A 330 25.75 -1.80 8.17
C SER A 330 26.05 -3.27 7.84
N LEU A 331 25.02 -4.06 7.55
CA LEU A 331 25.15 -5.47 7.17
C LEU A 331 25.84 -5.62 5.81
N GLU A 332 25.48 -4.77 4.84
CA GLU A 332 26.13 -4.72 3.52
C GLU A 332 27.64 -4.47 3.68
N ARG A 333 28.03 -3.43 4.43
CA ARG A 333 29.45 -3.14 4.70
C ARG A 333 30.17 -4.30 5.39
N ALA A 334 29.52 -4.94 6.36
CA ALA A 334 30.11 -6.09 7.06
C ALA A 334 30.29 -7.30 6.11
N GLN A 335 29.30 -7.58 5.26
CA GLN A 335 29.35 -8.67 4.29
C GLN A 335 30.38 -8.40 3.19
N THR A 336 30.46 -7.17 2.68
CA THR A 336 31.47 -6.71 1.71
C THR A 336 32.88 -6.82 2.31
N SER A 337 33.09 -6.37 3.56
CA SER A 337 34.38 -6.54 4.24
C SER A 337 34.78 -8.02 4.40
N LYS A 338 33.80 -8.90 4.60
CA LYS A 338 34.06 -10.34 4.72
C LYS A 338 34.51 -10.95 3.40
N ILE A 339 33.82 -10.67 2.29
CA ILE A 339 34.22 -11.16 0.96
C ILE A 339 35.55 -10.54 0.52
N GLU A 340 35.82 -9.27 0.84
CA GLU A 340 37.12 -8.65 0.62
C GLU A 340 38.25 -9.40 1.30
N LYS A 341 38.07 -9.81 2.57
CA LYS A 341 39.09 -10.59 3.29
C LYS A 341 39.34 -11.94 2.62
N ILE A 342 38.27 -12.61 2.17
CA ILE A 342 38.37 -13.91 1.47
C ILE A 342 39.15 -13.73 0.16
N VAL A 343 38.74 -12.78 -0.67
CA VAL A 343 39.38 -12.49 -1.96
C VAL A 343 40.83 -12.04 -1.75
N LYS A 344 41.11 -11.11 -0.83
CA LYS A 344 42.47 -10.68 -0.52
C LYS A 344 43.36 -11.84 -0.10
N ASN A 345 42.88 -12.74 0.76
CA ASN A 345 43.63 -13.92 1.19
C ASN A 345 43.93 -14.87 0.02
N ASP A 346 42.93 -15.13 -0.82
CA ASP A 346 43.12 -15.98 -1.99
C ASP A 346 44.06 -15.35 -3.02
N PHE A 347 44.05 -14.02 -3.14
CA PHE A 347 44.94 -13.29 -4.01
C PHE A 347 46.30 -13.01 -3.39
N MET A 348 46.54 -13.08 -2.07
CA MET A 348 47.83 -12.70 -1.47
C MET A 348 49.05 -13.40 -2.09
N ARG A 349 48.88 -14.62 -2.62
CA ARG A 349 49.97 -15.41 -3.22
C ARG A 349 50.09 -15.30 -4.74
N ILE A 350 49.16 -14.64 -5.41
CA ILE A 350 49.14 -14.52 -6.87
C ILE A 350 50.18 -13.46 -7.29
N ARG A 351 51.20 -13.87 -8.06
CA ARG A 351 52.11 -12.95 -8.74
C ARG A 351 51.35 -12.23 -9.85
N CYS A 352 51.74 -11.00 -10.16
CA CYS A 352 51.12 -10.20 -11.22
C CYS A 352 51.45 -10.69 -12.65
N VAL A 353 52.18 -11.81 -12.78
CA VAL A 353 52.45 -12.48 -14.06
C VAL A 353 51.26 -13.39 -14.40
N ASN A 354 50.60 -13.20 -15.54
CA ASN A 354 49.40 -13.90 -16.00
C ASN A 354 48.16 -13.62 -15.11
N LEU A 355 47.94 -12.33 -14.86
CA LEU A 355 46.87 -11.82 -14.00
C LEU A 355 45.48 -12.18 -14.54
N SER A 356 45.27 -12.03 -15.84
CA SER A 356 44.01 -12.30 -16.54
C SER A 356 43.62 -13.76 -16.39
N GLN A 357 44.51 -14.69 -16.75
CA GLN A 357 44.28 -16.13 -16.62
C GLN A 357 44.01 -16.52 -15.17
N THR A 358 44.73 -15.93 -14.23
CA THR A 358 44.54 -16.23 -12.81
C THR A 358 43.18 -15.76 -12.29
N LEU A 359 42.75 -14.55 -12.65
CA LEU A 359 41.42 -14.06 -12.30
C LEU A 359 40.34 -14.90 -12.96
N ILE A 360 40.49 -15.23 -14.24
CA ILE A 360 39.51 -16.04 -14.97
C ILE A 360 39.39 -17.41 -14.30
N ASN A 361 40.51 -18.08 -14.00
CA ASN A 361 40.50 -19.36 -13.28
C ASN A 361 39.89 -19.24 -11.88
N TYR A 362 40.11 -18.13 -11.18
CA TYR A 362 39.50 -17.87 -9.89
C TYR A 362 37.98 -17.74 -10.00
N CYS A 363 37.52 -16.96 -10.97
CA CYS A 363 36.12 -16.77 -11.28
C CYS A 363 35.48 -18.10 -11.69
N GLU A 364 36.08 -18.92 -12.55
CA GLU A 364 35.47 -20.19 -12.96
C GLU A 364 35.45 -21.24 -11.84
N ASN A 365 36.50 -21.32 -11.00
CA ASN A 365 36.64 -22.44 -10.05
C ASN A 365 36.18 -22.15 -8.62
N LYS A 366 36.11 -20.87 -8.21
CA LYS A 366 35.76 -20.49 -6.82
C LYS A 366 34.58 -19.52 -6.77
N GLY A 367 34.73 -18.37 -7.42
CA GLY A 367 33.77 -17.27 -7.33
C GLY A 367 32.61 -17.34 -8.32
N GLY A 368 32.58 -18.35 -9.17
CA GLY A 368 31.74 -18.36 -10.39
C GLY A 368 30.25 -18.31 -10.11
N CYS A 369 29.84 -18.93 -8.99
CA CYS A 369 28.45 -18.89 -8.54
C CYS A 369 27.92 -17.46 -8.39
N MET A 370 28.76 -16.47 -8.06
CA MET A 370 28.34 -15.07 -7.92
C MET A 370 27.78 -14.48 -9.22
N PHE A 371 28.23 -14.96 -10.39
CA PHE A 371 27.74 -14.50 -11.69
C PHE A 371 26.35 -15.05 -12.07
N SER A 372 25.84 -16.01 -11.31
CA SER A 372 24.49 -16.57 -11.50
C SER A 372 23.41 -15.79 -10.74
N TYR A 373 23.79 -14.78 -9.95
CA TYR A 373 22.88 -13.96 -9.14
C TYR A 373 22.56 -12.63 -9.83
N THR A 374 21.83 -11.76 -9.13
CA THR A 374 21.43 -10.43 -9.63
C THR A 374 22.65 -9.53 -9.90
N GLU A 375 22.45 -8.46 -10.66
CA GLU A 375 23.53 -7.53 -11.01
C GLU A 375 24.17 -6.88 -9.77
N GLU A 376 23.42 -6.66 -8.69
CA GLU A 376 23.94 -6.10 -7.44
C GLU A 376 25.00 -7.03 -6.83
N VAL A 377 24.75 -8.34 -6.82
CA VAL A 377 25.71 -9.34 -6.34
C VAL A 377 26.96 -9.36 -7.22
N LYS A 378 26.78 -9.30 -8.55
CA LYS A 378 27.88 -9.27 -9.51
C LYS A 378 28.74 -8.03 -9.32
N ILE A 379 28.12 -6.85 -9.17
CA ILE A 379 28.82 -5.58 -8.96
C ILE A 379 29.67 -5.65 -7.71
N VAL A 380 29.11 -6.05 -6.56
CA VAL A 380 29.87 -6.16 -5.30
C VAL A 380 31.04 -7.14 -5.45
N PHE A 381 30.81 -8.31 -6.06
CA PHE A 381 31.88 -9.29 -6.24
C PHE A 381 33.01 -8.78 -7.14
N VAL A 382 32.67 -8.17 -8.28
CA VAL A 382 33.64 -7.67 -9.26
C VAL A 382 34.37 -6.44 -8.73
N GLU A 383 33.70 -5.54 -8.00
CA GLU A 383 34.37 -4.42 -7.30
C GLU A 383 35.43 -4.92 -6.33
N VAL A 384 35.12 -5.95 -5.54
CA VAL A 384 36.05 -6.53 -4.58
C VAL A 384 37.23 -7.21 -5.29
N LEU A 385 36.98 -7.92 -6.39
CA LEU A 385 38.03 -8.54 -7.20
C LEU A 385 38.96 -7.49 -7.81
N LEU A 386 38.40 -6.51 -8.52
CA LEU A 386 39.17 -5.48 -9.22
C LEU A 386 39.87 -4.55 -8.23
N GLY A 387 39.25 -4.22 -7.10
CA GLY A 387 39.90 -3.47 -6.02
C GLY A 387 41.09 -4.23 -5.43
N SER A 388 40.98 -5.55 -5.27
CA SER A 388 42.08 -6.40 -4.80
C SER A 388 43.23 -6.43 -5.81
N ILE A 389 42.93 -6.54 -7.11
CA ILE A 389 43.93 -6.45 -8.18
C ILE A 389 44.60 -5.09 -8.20
N PHE A 390 43.81 -4.03 -8.17
CA PHE A 390 44.31 -2.66 -8.26
C PHE A 390 45.24 -2.34 -7.09
N SER A 391 44.90 -2.81 -5.88
CA SER A 391 45.74 -2.66 -4.69
C SER A 391 47.12 -3.30 -4.82
N LYS A 392 47.28 -4.29 -5.71
CA LYS A 392 48.57 -4.88 -6.05
C LYS A 392 49.28 -4.10 -7.15
N ILE A 393 48.57 -3.76 -8.22
CA ILE A 393 49.13 -2.99 -9.35
C ILE A 393 49.78 -1.69 -8.83
N ILE A 394 49.11 -0.98 -7.91
CA ILE A 394 49.65 0.26 -7.32
C ILE A 394 50.95 0.04 -6.54
N LYS A 395 51.23 -1.17 -6.04
CA LYS A 395 52.45 -1.47 -5.25
C LYS A 395 53.66 -1.82 -6.13
N ILE A 396 53.47 -2.06 -7.41
CA ILE A 396 54.54 -2.43 -8.33
C ILE A 396 55.39 -1.19 -8.60
N LYS A 397 56.72 -1.33 -8.50
CA LYS A 397 57.66 -0.30 -8.96
C LYS A 397 57.68 -0.29 -10.48
N ILE A 398 57.65 0.89 -11.06
CA ILE A 398 57.45 1.06 -12.50
C ILE A 398 58.79 0.91 -13.21
N GLU A 399 59.00 -0.23 -13.87
CA GLU A 399 59.98 -0.39 -14.94
C GLU A 399 59.19 -0.44 -16.28
N ASN A 400 59.58 0.38 -17.27
CA ASN A 400 58.75 0.70 -18.45
C ASN A 400 58.23 -0.53 -19.25
N ASN A 401 58.89 -1.70 -19.17
CA ASN A 401 58.51 -2.89 -19.93
C ASN A 401 57.32 -3.68 -19.35
N ASP A 402 56.90 -3.44 -18.10
CA ASP A 402 55.83 -4.23 -17.47
C ASP A 402 54.43 -3.60 -17.60
N ILE A 403 54.33 -2.30 -17.89
CA ILE A 403 53.07 -1.55 -17.87
C ILE A 403 52.16 -1.92 -19.04
N GLU A 404 52.72 -2.02 -20.26
CA GLU A 404 51.97 -2.43 -21.44
C GLU A 404 51.36 -3.82 -21.27
N LYS A 405 52.10 -4.73 -20.62
CA LYS A 405 51.61 -6.05 -20.24
C LYS A 405 50.41 -5.94 -19.30
N TYR A 406 50.45 -5.09 -18.27
CA TYR A 406 49.28 -4.89 -17.39
C TYR A 406 48.08 -4.29 -18.12
N ILE A 407 48.28 -3.37 -19.07
CA ILE A 407 47.20 -2.83 -19.88
C ILE A 407 46.54 -3.95 -20.68
N PHE A 408 47.33 -4.82 -21.32
CA PHE A 408 46.83 -5.97 -22.06
C PHE A 408 46.04 -6.94 -21.17
N GLU A 409 46.61 -7.32 -20.02
CA GLU A 409 45.97 -8.21 -19.04
C GLU A 409 44.62 -7.64 -18.54
N MET A 410 44.55 -6.32 -18.31
CA MET A 410 43.30 -5.66 -17.93
C MET A 410 42.26 -5.63 -19.06
N CYS A 411 42.68 -5.54 -20.33
CA CYS A 411 41.78 -5.67 -21.47
C CYS A 411 41.21 -7.09 -21.59
N GLU A 412 42.01 -8.12 -21.33
CA GLU A 412 41.51 -9.50 -21.31
C GLU A 412 40.50 -9.73 -20.17
N ILE A 413 40.77 -9.20 -18.98
CA ILE A 413 39.82 -9.25 -17.85
C ILE A 413 38.51 -8.55 -18.21
N GLU A 414 38.58 -7.37 -18.84
CA GLU A 414 37.40 -6.64 -19.28
C GLU A 414 36.58 -7.45 -20.31
N ASN A 415 37.24 -8.03 -21.31
CA ASN A 415 36.62 -8.86 -22.34
C ASN A 415 35.96 -10.12 -21.76
N TYR A 416 36.51 -10.68 -20.68
CA TYR A 416 35.90 -11.79 -19.97
C TYR A 416 34.67 -11.33 -19.17
N LEU A 417 34.79 -10.27 -18.39
CA LEU A 417 33.71 -9.77 -17.53
C LEU A 417 32.53 -9.21 -18.33
N SER A 418 32.77 -8.60 -19.50
CA SER A 418 31.72 -8.04 -20.37
C SER A 418 30.76 -9.11 -20.90
N LYS A 419 31.20 -10.37 -20.96
CA LYS A 419 30.35 -11.52 -21.31
C LYS A 419 29.42 -11.94 -20.16
N LYS A 420 29.69 -11.51 -18.93
CA LYS A 420 28.97 -11.95 -17.70
C LYS A 420 28.16 -10.85 -17.02
N MET A 421 28.49 -9.58 -17.27
CA MET A 421 27.80 -8.42 -16.71
C MET A 421 27.75 -7.25 -17.68
N ARG A 422 26.72 -6.39 -17.54
CA ARG A 422 26.52 -5.25 -18.46
C ARG A 422 27.48 -4.09 -18.19
N LYS A 423 27.79 -3.82 -16.92
CA LYS A 423 28.63 -2.71 -16.50
C LYS A 423 29.72 -3.22 -15.58
N ILE A 424 30.98 -3.08 -15.98
CA ILE A 424 32.11 -3.54 -15.18
C ILE A 424 32.56 -2.40 -14.27
N PRO A 425 32.42 -2.54 -12.95
CA PRO A 425 32.81 -1.49 -12.01
C PRO A 425 34.34 -1.36 -11.94
N ALA A 426 34.84 -0.16 -11.63
CA ALA A 426 36.27 0.15 -11.40
C ALA A 426 37.28 -0.16 -12.55
N ILE A 427 36.91 -0.84 -13.65
CA ILE A 427 37.84 -1.21 -14.72
C ILE A 427 38.44 0.00 -15.43
N SER A 428 37.62 1.01 -15.70
CA SER A 428 38.04 2.26 -16.35
C SER A 428 39.03 3.02 -15.48
N LEU A 429 38.80 3.06 -14.17
CA LEU A 429 39.70 3.66 -13.19
C LEU A 429 41.09 3.00 -13.23
N ILE A 430 41.15 1.67 -13.24
CA ILE A 430 42.41 0.92 -13.30
C ILE A 430 43.14 1.21 -14.61
N LYS A 431 42.43 1.22 -15.74
CA LYS A 431 43.01 1.55 -17.06
C LYS A 431 43.53 2.97 -17.12
N SER A 432 42.80 3.95 -16.55
CA SER A 432 43.28 5.33 -16.45
C SER A 432 44.57 5.42 -15.63
N TYR A 433 44.65 4.72 -14.50
CA TYR A 433 45.90 4.66 -13.72
C TYR A 433 47.06 4.11 -14.57
N LEU A 434 46.86 2.98 -15.24
CA LEU A 434 47.89 2.36 -16.08
C LEU A 434 48.34 3.26 -17.24
N LYS A 435 47.41 3.99 -17.88
CA LYS A 435 47.72 4.97 -18.94
C LYS A 435 48.51 6.18 -18.44
N ILE A 436 48.26 6.61 -17.20
CA ILE A 436 49.03 7.70 -16.58
C ILE A 436 50.48 7.27 -16.44
N ILE A 437 50.70 6.09 -15.84
CA ILE A 437 52.06 5.61 -15.55
C ILE A 437 52.81 5.06 -16.77
N SER A 438 52.11 4.74 -17.86
CA SER A 438 52.75 4.31 -19.13
C SER A 438 53.43 5.45 -19.87
N CYS A 439 53.15 6.70 -19.51
CA CYS A 439 53.83 7.84 -20.12
C CYS A 439 55.24 7.99 -19.50
N PRO A 440 56.30 8.02 -20.32
CA PRO A 440 57.66 8.19 -19.83
C PRO A 440 57.82 9.52 -19.07
N PRO A 441 58.41 9.51 -17.85
CA PRO A 441 58.68 10.75 -17.10
C PRO A 441 59.81 11.60 -17.71
N GLU A 442 60.48 11.12 -18.76
CA GLU A 442 61.55 11.81 -19.47
C GLU A 442 61.08 13.09 -20.18
N ASP A 443 59.79 13.19 -20.50
CA ASP A 443 59.14 14.42 -21.00
C ASP A 443 58.12 14.93 -19.97
N PRO A 444 58.51 15.87 -19.09
CA PRO A 444 57.68 16.34 -18.00
C PRO A 444 56.37 17.02 -18.45
N GLU A 445 56.40 17.72 -19.58
CA GLU A 445 55.23 18.43 -20.10
C GLU A 445 54.19 17.42 -20.60
N VAL A 446 54.61 16.46 -21.43
CA VAL A 446 53.74 15.40 -21.96
C VAL A 446 53.20 14.53 -20.83
N PHE A 447 54.03 14.18 -19.83
CA PHE A 447 53.59 13.42 -18.67
C PHE A 447 52.49 14.14 -17.88
N VAL A 448 52.68 15.43 -17.59
CA VAL A 448 51.71 16.23 -16.84
C VAL A 448 50.40 16.38 -17.62
N GLN A 449 50.46 16.62 -18.94
CA GLN A 449 49.28 16.68 -19.79
C GLN A 449 48.52 15.35 -19.80
N ASN A 450 49.24 14.23 -19.92
CA ASN A 450 48.66 12.87 -19.86
C ASN A 450 48.00 12.59 -18.49
N PHE A 451 48.63 13.01 -17.39
CA PHE A 451 48.04 12.94 -16.05
C PHE A 451 46.73 13.76 -15.96
N LEU A 452 46.73 15.00 -16.42
CA LEU A 452 45.55 15.86 -16.38
C LEU A 452 44.41 15.29 -17.24
N LEU A 453 44.72 14.66 -18.37
CA LEU A 453 43.74 14.02 -19.26
C LEU A 453 43.08 12.80 -18.62
N HIS A 454 43.85 11.93 -17.97
CA HIS A 454 43.36 10.63 -17.50
C HIS A 454 43.01 10.57 -16.01
N SER A 455 43.44 11.53 -15.20
CA SER A 455 43.19 11.50 -13.76
C SER A 455 41.73 11.75 -13.40
N GLY A 456 41.05 12.68 -14.08
CA GLY A 456 39.64 13.01 -13.85
C GLY A 456 39.31 13.25 -12.37
N ASN A 457 40.22 13.87 -11.62
CA ASN A 457 40.18 14.07 -10.16
C ASN A 457 40.18 12.80 -9.28
N ASN A 458 40.38 11.62 -9.86
CA ASN A 458 40.42 10.36 -9.11
C ASN A 458 41.80 10.04 -8.52
N PHE A 459 42.87 10.70 -8.98
CA PHE A 459 44.24 10.45 -8.54
C PHE A 459 44.92 11.73 -8.06
N ASN A 460 45.69 11.61 -6.98
CA ASN A 460 46.55 12.68 -6.51
C ASN A 460 47.92 12.63 -7.22
N PHE A 461 48.34 13.73 -7.83
CA PHE A 461 49.59 13.81 -8.57
C PHE A 461 50.81 13.38 -7.75
N ASN A 462 50.90 13.82 -6.49
CA ASN A 462 51.99 13.46 -5.59
C ASN A 462 52.05 11.95 -5.29
N GLN A 463 50.90 11.27 -5.27
CA GLN A 463 50.84 9.81 -5.06
C GLN A 463 51.31 9.03 -6.29
N ILE A 464 51.10 9.58 -7.50
CA ILE A 464 51.53 8.98 -8.76
C ILE A 464 53.04 9.12 -8.93
N ILE A 465 53.58 10.33 -8.83
CA ILE A 465 55.01 10.59 -9.05
C ILE A 465 55.88 9.95 -7.97
N GLY A 466 55.36 9.74 -6.76
CA GLY A 466 56.04 9.02 -5.68
C GLY A 466 56.31 7.54 -5.98
N LYS A 467 55.91 7.03 -7.15
CA LYS A 467 56.22 5.69 -7.65
C LYS A 467 57.51 5.60 -8.44
N PHE A 468 58.07 6.72 -8.88
CA PHE A 468 59.36 6.78 -9.55
C PHE A 468 60.48 6.79 -8.50
N ASP A 469 61.58 6.07 -8.78
CA ASP A 469 62.71 5.98 -7.82
C ASP A 469 63.62 7.23 -7.86
N ASP A 470 63.56 8.05 -8.92
CA ASP A 470 64.42 9.21 -9.12
C ASP A 470 63.82 10.50 -8.52
N LYS A 471 64.38 10.95 -7.39
CA LYS A 471 63.96 12.18 -6.69
C LYS A 471 64.12 13.45 -7.53
N THR A 472 65.11 13.48 -8.42
CA THR A 472 65.39 14.61 -9.30
C THR A 472 64.28 14.75 -10.35
N LYS A 473 63.88 13.63 -10.98
CA LYS A 473 62.73 13.58 -11.89
C LYS A 473 61.41 13.97 -11.20
N ILE A 474 61.21 13.52 -9.95
CA ILE A 474 60.01 13.89 -9.17
C ILE A 474 59.90 15.41 -8.99
N ASN A 475 61.00 16.09 -8.68
CA ASN A 475 60.96 17.55 -8.47
C ASN A 475 60.66 18.30 -9.77
N ILE A 476 61.25 17.88 -10.89
CA ILE A 476 60.97 18.44 -12.22
C ILE A 476 59.49 18.29 -12.59
N LEU A 477 58.90 17.11 -12.35
CA LEU A 477 57.48 16.85 -12.60
C LEU A 477 56.56 17.70 -11.72
N LYS A 478 56.94 17.99 -10.46
CA LYS A 478 56.16 18.87 -9.56
C LYS A 478 56.17 20.32 -10.01
N GLU A 479 57.33 20.81 -10.44
CA GLU A 479 57.46 22.16 -10.97
C GLU A 479 56.62 22.33 -12.23
N GLU A 480 56.68 21.37 -13.16
CA GLU A 480 55.92 21.41 -14.40
C GLU A 480 54.40 21.30 -14.16
N TYR A 481 53.98 20.44 -13.23
CA TYR A 481 52.59 20.35 -12.80
C TYR A 481 52.06 21.67 -12.23
N SER A 482 52.87 22.35 -11.42
CA SER A 482 52.51 23.66 -10.85
C SER A 482 52.38 24.73 -11.93
N LYS A 483 53.29 24.76 -12.91
CA LYS A 483 53.21 25.70 -14.05
C LYS A 483 51.94 25.51 -14.88
N LEU A 484 51.58 24.26 -15.17
CA LEU A 484 50.44 23.93 -16.05
C LEU A 484 49.08 24.08 -15.35
N ILE A 485 49.01 23.94 -14.02
CA ILE A 485 47.80 24.25 -13.25
C ILE A 485 47.59 25.76 -13.13
N ILE A 486 48.65 26.55 -12.97
CA ILE A 486 48.54 28.03 -12.85
C ILE A 486 48.12 28.67 -14.19
N LYS A 487 48.35 27.99 -15.32
CA LYS A 487 47.95 28.43 -16.68
C LYS A 487 46.53 28.02 -17.09
N LYS A 488 45.82 27.21 -16.28
CA LYS A 488 44.41 26.87 -16.45
C LYS A 488 43.56 27.64 -15.45
#